data_AF-A0A2V9QGN7-F1
#
_entry.id   AF-A0A2V9QGN7-F1
#
_cell.length_a   1.000
_cell.length_b   1.000
_cell.length_c   1.000
_cell.angle_alpha   90.00
_cell.angle_beta   90.00
_cell.angle_gamma   90.00
#
_symmetry.space_group_name_H-M   'P 1'
#
loop_
_entity.id
_entity.type
_entity.pdbx_description
1 polymer ?
#
loop_
_entity_poly.entity_id
_entity_poly.type
_entity_poly.pdbx_seq_one_letter_code
_entity_poly.pdbx_strand_id
1 'polypeptide(L)'
;MLVGWLWFLGTLVPMIGLVQVGGQAMADRYAYLPFIGLFVMVCWGAADWAQHTHLPAYRPAAVVIFVLAAFSLLTYLQIGYWRDSVTLWSHALQVTSRNFVAEDSLGEALVNEGRYDEAIPHFRS
;
A
#
# COMPACT_ATOMS: atom_id res chain seq x y z
N MET A 1 14.83 -7.43 -22.73
CA MET A 1 14.10 -8.55 -22.11
C MET A 1 14.95 -9.39 -21.16
N LEU A 2 16.16 -9.84 -21.54
CA LEU A 2 17.02 -10.68 -20.67
C LEU A 2 17.40 -10.02 -19.34
N VAL A 3 17.72 -8.72 -19.37
CA VAL A 3 18.06 -7.92 -18.17
C VAL A 3 16.90 -7.82 -17.18
N GLY A 4 15.67 -7.68 -17.68
CA GLY A 4 14.46 -7.66 -16.84
C GLY A 4 14.19 -9.01 -16.18
N TRP A 5 14.41 -10.10 -16.91
CA TRP A 5 14.31 -11.47 -16.38
C TRP A 5 15.37 -11.77 -15.31
N LEU A 6 16.62 -11.37 -15.54
CA LEU A 6 17.71 -11.59 -14.57
C LEU A 6 17.53 -10.74 -13.31
N TRP A 7 17.02 -9.51 -13.43
CA TRP A 7 16.69 -8.66 -12.28
C TRP A 7 15.50 -9.21 -11.50
N PHE A 8 14.44 -9.65 -12.18
CA PHE A 8 13.27 -10.27 -11.56
C PHE A 8 13.65 -11.54 -10.80
N LEU A 9 14.34 -12.49 -11.44
CA LEU A 9 14.76 -13.74 -10.79
C LEU A 9 15.77 -13.49 -9.66
N GLY A 10 16.74 -12.58 -9.86
CA GLY A 10 17.76 -12.27 -8.85
C GLY A 10 17.20 -11.63 -7.58
N THR A 11 16.20 -10.75 -7.71
CA THR A 11 15.53 -10.09 -6.57
C THR A 11 14.41 -10.92 -5.96
N LEU A 12 13.86 -11.90 -6.70
CA LEU A 12 12.88 -12.85 -6.20
C LEU A 12 13.52 -13.81 -5.18
N VAL A 13 14.71 -14.35 -5.45
CA VAL A 13 15.41 -15.34 -4.60
C VAL A 13 15.47 -14.96 -3.10
N PRO A 14 15.87 -13.74 -2.70
CA PRO A 14 15.85 -13.34 -1.29
C PRO A 14 14.44 -13.10 -0.72
N MET A 15 13.44 -12.80 -1.56
CA MET A 15 12.06 -12.50 -1.15
C MET A 15 11.15 -13.73 -1.00
N ILE A 16 11.55 -14.91 -1.50
CA ILE A 16 10.78 -16.17 -1.32
C ILE A 16 10.84 -16.69 0.14
N GLY A 17 11.55 -15.99 1.03
CA GLY A 17 11.50 -16.28 2.46
C GLY A 17 12.43 -17.39 2.95
N LEU A 18 13.52 -17.69 2.23
CA LEU A 18 14.57 -18.62 2.70
C LEU A 18 15.29 -18.11 3.97
N VAL A 19 15.24 -16.80 4.25
CA VAL A 19 15.66 -16.20 5.54
C VAL A 19 14.51 -15.32 6.04
N GLN A 20 13.72 -15.84 6.97
CA GLN A 20 12.67 -15.07 7.65
C GLN A 20 13.30 -14.08 8.63
N VAL A 21 13.12 -12.78 8.39
CA VAL A 21 13.42 -11.74 9.38
C VAL A 21 12.10 -11.28 10.01
N GLY A 22 11.70 -11.96 11.09
CA GLY A 22 10.59 -11.58 11.97
C GLY A 22 9.34 -12.47 11.90
N GLY A 23 8.52 -12.42 12.97
CA GLY A 23 7.29 -13.22 13.14
C GLY A 23 6.06 -12.71 12.39
N GLN A 24 6.22 -12.19 11.17
CA GLN A 24 5.14 -11.65 10.34
C GLN A 24 4.99 -12.52 9.08
N ALA A 25 3.85 -13.20 8.93
CA ALA A 25 3.61 -14.23 7.93
C ALA A 25 3.43 -13.71 6.49
N MET A 26 3.12 -12.42 6.32
CA MET A 26 3.06 -11.76 5.02
C MET A 26 3.31 -10.27 5.24
N ALA A 27 4.28 -9.70 4.53
CA ALA A 27 4.52 -8.26 4.57
C ALA A 27 4.63 -7.78 3.13
N ASP A 28 3.60 -7.05 2.67
CA ASP A 28 3.49 -6.55 1.29
C ASP A 28 4.72 -5.72 0.86
N ARG A 29 5.48 -5.21 1.83
CA ARG A 29 6.78 -4.52 1.64
C ARG A 29 7.83 -5.34 0.89
N TYR A 30 7.75 -6.67 0.94
CA TYR A 30 8.70 -7.57 0.28
C TYR A 30 8.39 -7.77 -1.22
N ALA A 31 7.20 -7.38 -1.69
CA ALA A 31 6.87 -7.47 -3.11
C ALA A 31 7.34 -6.26 -3.93
N TYR A 32 7.70 -5.13 -3.30
CA TYR A 32 8.07 -3.90 -3.99
C TYR A 32 9.32 -4.07 -4.88
N LEU A 33 10.35 -4.75 -4.39
CA LEU A 33 11.60 -4.98 -5.12
C LEU A 33 11.39 -5.82 -6.40
N PRO A 34 10.68 -6.97 -6.34
CA PRO A 34 10.30 -7.72 -7.54
C PRO A 34 9.47 -6.91 -8.55
N PHE A 35 8.55 -6.06 -8.08
CA PHE A 35 7.71 -5.25 -8.97
C PHE A 35 8.48 -4.21 -9.79
N ILE A 36 9.62 -3.71 -9.32
CA ILE A 36 10.47 -2.77 -10.10
C ILE A 36 10.87 -3.38 -11.44
N GLY A 37 11.23 -4.67 -11.47
CA GLY A 37 11.59 -5.35 -12.72
C GLY A 37 10.43 -5.44 -13.72
N LEU A 38 9.20 -5.60 -13.21
CA LEU A 38 7.99 -5.64 -14.02
C LEU A 38 7.62 -4.26 -14.57
N PHE A 39 7.78 -3.20 -13.76
CA PHE A 39 7.59 -1.82 -14.22
C PHE A 39 8.58 -1.43 -15.32
N VAL A 40 9.86 -1.81 -15.21
CA VAL A 40 10.85 -1.55 -16.26
C VAL A 40 10.47 -2.26 -17.58
N MET A 41 10.00 -3.51 -17.51
CA MET A 41 9.53 -4.23 -18.71
C MET A 41 8.31 -3.57 -19.37
N VAL A 42 7.34 -3.10 -18.57
CA VAL A 42 6.17 -2.40 -19.09
C VAL A 42 6.55 -1.04 -19.68
N CYS A 43 7.41 -0.26 -19.02
CA CYS A 43 7.87 1.04 -19.54
C CYS A 43 8.62 0.91 -20.86
N TRP A 44 9.53 -0.05 -20.98
CA TRP A 44 10.23 -0.30 -22.24
C TRP A 44 9.31 -0.84 -23.32
N GLY A 45 8.42 -1.78 -23.00
CA GLY A 45 7.43 -2.29 -23.96
C GLY A 45 6.49 -1.20 -24.47
N ALA A 46 6.03 -0.30 -23.58
CA ALA A 46 5.20 0.83 -23.95
C ALA A 46 5.95 1.87 -24.80
N ALA A 47 7.22 2.16 -24.47
CA ALA A 47 8.04 3.09 -25.25
C ALA A 47 8.34 2.54 -26.65
N ASP A 48 8.68 1.25 -26.76
CA ASP A 48 8.95 0.59 -28.03
C ASP A 48 7.69 0.52 -28.90
N TRP A 49 6.54 0.20 -28.29
CA TRP A 49 5.25 0.20 -28.98
C TRP A 49 4.84 1.61 -29.44
N ALA A 50 5.09 2.64 -28.63
CA ALA A 50 4.81 4.03 -28.99
C ALA A 50 5.73 4.56 -30.12
N GLN A 51 6.94 4.01 -30.28
CA GLN A 51 7.82 4.33 -31.41
C GLN A 51 7.38 3.64 -32.70
N HIS A 52 6.85 2.42 -32.61
CA HIS A 52 6.39 1.66 -33.77
C HIS A 52 4.97 2.01 -34.23
N THR A 53 4.17 2.61 -33.35
CA THR A 53 2.86 3.14 -33.69
C THR A 53 2.97 4.64 -33.94
N HIS A 54 2.57 5.11 -35.12
CA HIS A 54 2.50 6.55 -35.45
C HIS A 54 1.35 7.27 -34.70
N LEU A 55 1.15 6.95 -33.43
CA LEU A 55 0.14 7.58 -32.60
C LEU A 55 0.62 8.97 -32.19
N PRO A 56 -0.27 9.98 -32.23
CA PRO A 56 0.07 11.30 -31.76
C PRO A 56 0.25 11.29 -30.23
N ALA A 57 1.31 11.96 -29.75
CA ALA A 57 1.80 11.88 -28.37
C ALA A 57 0.78 12.26 -27.28
N TYR A 58 -0.29 12.99 -27.62
CA TYR A 58 -1.32 13.38 -26.66
C TYR A 58 -2.16 12.20 -26.13
N ARG A 59 -2.28 11.10 -26.90
CA ARG A 59 -3.09 9.93 -26.49
C ARG A 59 -2.50 9.17 -25.30
N PRO A 60 -1.23 8.71 -25.32
CA PRO A 60 -0.64 8.08 -24.15
C PRO A 60 -0.54 9.06 -22.96
N ALA A 61 -0.28 10.34 -23.21
CA ALA A 61 -0.25 11.36 -22.16
C ALA A 61 -1.60 11.51 -21.45
N ALA A 62 -2.71 11.52 -22.20
CA ALA A 62 -4.06 11.58 -21.61
C ALA A 62 -4.37 10.36 -20.73
N VAL A 63 -3.95 9.15 -21.15
CA VAL A 63 -4.11 7.93 -20.34
C VAL A 63 -3.31 8.04 -19.04
N VAL A 64 -2.05 8.48 -19.10
CA VAL A 64 -1.22 8.65 -17.89
C VAL A 64 -1.84 9.66 -16.93
N ILE A 65 -2.29 10.82 -17.44
CA ILE A 65 -2.95 11.84 -16.62
C ILE A 65 -4.22 11.29 -15.97
N PHE A 66 -5.06 10.57 -16.74
CA PHE A 66 -6.28 9.97 -16.22
C PHE A 66 -5.99 8.95 -15.11
N VAL A 67 -5.01 8.07 -15.31
CA VAL A 67 -4.59 7.07 -14.32
C VAL A 67 -4.06 7.75 -13.05
N LEU A 68 -3.20 8.77 -13.18
CA LEU A 68 -2.69 9.51 -12.03
C LEU A 68 -3.80 10.24 -11.25
N ALA A 69 -4.77 10.83 -11.95
CA ALA A 69 -5.91 11.48 -11.32
C ALA A 69 -6.78 10.46 -10.56
N ALA A 70 -7.04 9.30 -11.16
CA ALA A 70 -7.77 8.22 -10.52
C ALA A 70 -7.05 7.70 -9.26
N PHE A 71 -5.73 7.45 -9.33
CA PHE A 71 -4.95 7.04 -8.16
C PHE A 71 -4.88 8.12 -7.07
N SER A 72 -4.78 9.39 -7.46
CA SER A 72 -4.81 10.50 -6.50
C SER A 72 -6.15 10.57 -5.76
N LEU A 73 -7.26 10.40 -6.49
CA LEU A 73 -8.60 10.36 -5.89
C LEU A 73 -8.77 9.15 -4.97
N LEU A 74 -8.37 7.95 -5.42
CA LEU A 74 -8.43 6.74 -4.61
C LEU A 74 -7.57 6.87 -3.36
N THR A 75 -6.38 7.46 -3.46
CA THR A 75 -5.51 7.73 -2.32
C THR A 75 -6.17 8.72 -1.36
N TYR A 76 -6.79 9.78 -1.87
CA TYR A 76 -7.53 10.75 -1.04
C TYR A 76 -8.71 10.11 -0.31
N LEU A 77 -9.49 9.27 -0.99
CA LEU A 77 -10.58 8.50 -0.37
C LEU A 77 -10.04 7.50 0.65
N GLN A 78 -8.95 6.79 0.33
CA GLN A 78 -8.27 5.85 1.23
C GLN A 78 -7.81 6.55 2.51
N ILE A 79 -7.13 7.70 2.40
CA ILE A 79 -6.73 8.54 3.54
C ILE A 79 -7.97 8.98 4.35
N GLY A 80 -9.08 9.24 3.66
CA GLY A 80 -10.39 9.51 4.29
C GLY A 80 -10.91 8.37 5.17
N TYR A 81 -10.68 7.10 4.81
CA TYR A 81 -11.06 5.95 5.64
C TYR A 81 -10.19 5.83 6.91
N TRP A 82 -8.93 6.28 6.87
CA TRP A 82 -8.09 6.42 8.06
C TRP A 82 -8.46 7.64 8.91
N ARG A 83 -9.23 8.57 8.36
CA ARG A 83 -9.57 9.84 9.01
C ARG A 83 -10.47 9.65 10.23
N ASP A 84 -11.28 8.60 10.25
CA ASP A 84 -12.09 8.23 11.41
C ASP A 84 -11.59 6.89 11.97
N SER A 85 -10.38 6.96 12.53
CA SER A 85 -9.75 5.84 13.22
C SER A 85 -10.57 5.41 14.45
N VAL A 86 -11.33 6.32 15.07
CA VAL A 86 -12.18 6.03 16.23
C VAL A 86 -13.30 5.06 15.84
N THR A 87 -14.03 5.31 14.75
CA THR A 87 -15.09 4.40 14.28
C THR A 87 -14.53 3.04 13.86
N LEU A 88 -13.37 3.01 13.20
CA LEU A 88 -12.70 1.78 12.77
C LEU A 88 -12.35 0.88 13.97
N TRP A 89 -11.63 1.43 14.95
CA TRP A 89 -11.16 0.66 16.10
C TRP A 89 -12.28 0.35 17.09
N SER A 90 -13.27 1.23 17.23
CA SER A 90 -14.49 0.95 17.99
C SER A 90 -15.24 -0.26 17.44
N HIS A 91 -15.42 -0.34 16.12
CA HIS A 91 -16.02 -1.53 15.48
C HIS A 91 -15.14 -2.78 15.67
N ALA A 92 -13.81 -2.64 15.59
CA ALA A 92 -12.90 -3.77 15.81
C ALA A 92 -13.03 -4.35 17.23
N LEU A 93 -13.22 -3.51 18.27
CA LEU A 93 -13.45 -3.95 19.64
C LEU A 93 -14.84 -4.56 19.87
N GLN A 94 -15.85 -4.20 19.06
CA GLN A 94 -17.17 -4.82 19.14
C GLN A 94 -17.17 -6.26 18.61
N VAL A 95 -16.34 -6.54 17.59
CA VAL A 95 -16.32 -7.85 16.90
C VAL A 95 -15.18 -8.75 17.39
N THR A 96 -14.13 -8.18 18.00
CA THR A 96 -13.00 -8.94 18.56
C THR A 96 -12.98 -8.86 20.07
N SER A 97 -12.68 -9.97 20.75
CA SER A 97 -12.55 -10.01 22.21
C SER A 97 -11.08 -10.17 22.60
N ARG A 98 -10.61 -9.39 23.58
CA ARG A 98 -9.21 -9.35 24.06
C ARG A 98 -8.18 -8.97 23.00
N ASN A 99 -8.42 -7.87 22.29
CA ASN A 99 -7.51 -7.37 21.27
C ASN A 99 -6.80 -6.08 21.74
N PHE A 100 -5.69 -6.25 22.45
CA PHE A 100 -4.93 -5.12 23.01
C PHE A 100 -4.45 -4.13 21.93
N VAL A 101 -4.20 -4.60 20.71
CA VAL A 101 -3.77 -3.73 19.60
C VAL A 101 -4.90 -2.79 19.19
N ALA A 102 -6.15 -3.27 19.19
CA ALA A 102 -7.32 -2.44 18.89
C ALA A 102 -7.65 -1.47 20.03
N GLU A 103 -7.44 -1.86 21.29
CA GLU A 103 -7.58 -0.97 22.46
C GLU A 103 -6.57 0.18 22.38
N ASP A 104 -5.28 -0.14 22.16
CA ASP A 104 -4.19 0.86 22.07
C ASP A 104 -4.41 1.82 20.89
N SER A 105 -4.79 1.28 19.73
CA SER A 105 -5.05 2.08 18.53
C SER A 105 -6.30 2.96 18.66
N LEU A 106 -7.33 2.52 19.40
CA LEU A 106 -8.50 3.34 19.72
C LEU A 106 -8.15 4.46 20.70
N GLY A 107 -7.35 4.15 21.73
CA GLY A 107 -6.83 5.14 22.67
C GLY A 107 -6.03 6.24 21.96
N GLU A 108 -5.12 5.87 21.06
CA GLU A 108 -4.36 6.83 20.25
C GLU A 108 -5.27 7.67 19.33
N ALA A 109 -6.26 7.05 18.70
CA ALA A 109 -7.23 7.76 17.85
C ALA A 109 -8.04 8.80 18.65
N LEU A 110 -8.50 8.46 19.85
CA LEU A 110 -9.23 9.36 20.75
C LEU A 110 -8.35 10.51 21.28
N VAL A 111 -7.08 10.23 21.56
CA VAL A 111 -6.09 11.27 21.92
C VAL A 111 -5.89 12.27 20.78
N ASN A 112 -5.78 11.78 19.54
CA ASN A 112 -5.63 12.64 18.36
C ASN A 112 -6.86 13.52 18.07
N GLU A 113 -8.07 13.08 18.48
CA GLU A 113 -9.29 13.91 18.46
C GLU A 113 -9.44 14.85 19.67
N GLY A 114 -8.51 14.81 20.64
CA GLY A 114 -8.57 15.59 21.87
C GLY A 114 -9.56 15.07 22.92
N ARG A 115 -10.06 13.84 22.76
CA ARG A 115 -11.04 13.18 23.64
C ARG A 115 -10.34 12.35 24.71
N TYR A 116 -9.54 13.02 25.53
CA TYR A 116 -8.67 12.36 26.52
C TYR A 116 -9.45 11.52 27.55
N ASP A 117 -10.62 11.99 27.98
CA ASP A 117 -11.45 11.30 28.98
C ASP A 117 -11.92 9.91 28.50
N GLU A 118 -12.20 9.80 27.19
CA GLU A 118 -12.60 8.55 26.57
C GLU A 118 -11.40 7.65 26.25
N ALA A 119 -10.20 8.22 26.06
CA ALA A 119 -8.97 7.46 25.78
C ALA A 119 -8.36 6.77 27.01
N ILE A 120 -8.43 7.38 28.19
CA ILE A 120 -7.85 6.87 29.45
C ILE A 120 -8.24 5.40 29.77
N PRO A 121 -9.51 4.97 29.66
CA PRO A 121 -9.87 3.58 29.95
C PRO A 121 -9.20 2.58 28.99
N HIS A 122 -8.92 2.96 27.75
CA HIS A 122 -8.28 2.09 26.75
C HIS A 122 -6.78 1.86 27.00
N PHE A 123 -6.12 2.74 27.76
CA PHE A 123 -4.72 2.55 28.18
C PHE A 123 -4.57 1.81 29.53
N ARG A 124 -5.69 1.49 30.19
CA ARG A 124 -5.71 0.81 31.49
C ARG A 124 -6.15 -0.66 31.40
N SER A 125 -6.63 -1.10 30.24
CA SER A 125 -7.03 -2.48 29.93
C SER A 125 -5.83 -3.39 29.66
#